data_AF-A0A954B6V8-F1
#
_entry.id   AF-A0A954B6V8-F1
#
_cell.length_a   1.000
_cell.length_b   1.000
_cell.length_c   1.000
_cell.angle_alpha   90.00
_cell.angle_beta   90.00
_cell.angle_gamma   90.00
#
_symmetry.space_group_name_H-M   'P 1'
#
loop_
_entity.id
_entity.type
_entity.pdbx_description
1 polymer ?
#
loop_
_entity_poly.entity_id
_entity_poly.type
_entity_poly.pdbx_seq_one_letter_code
_entity_poly.pdbx_strand_id
1 'polypeptide(L)'
;MSADEAAKARALSGGFDPGNGQWVHRGLDLSKPTETTPEEIEAFKGHYSAQFAKALEGLDWWFDADPEVLKRYRLYCSLTLRVSPAVMGNGTLAFYMMNGYERGVRYVVEAYRNDGLSRAQIYENIALAFVHAGPRGMQTVSRALEGLELEESPNPPAKFPDGWAPDIDAFKSGLDPSTVTLSPDERRNIKDWYMRTTGEIPPYVTFLANHRPQLLKTHRLRMENMLYVLPKQMWPTHMLYYHVMTRLAEGIRENVLLCKAWGVTKSDTLDVIGNAMVYGQMEAASMVQREAGDIFDNWQA
;
A
#
# COMPACT_ATOMS: atom_id res chain seq x y z
N MET A 1 16.45 -4.13 19.64
CA MET A 1 15.59 -3.01 20.02
C MET A 1 14.70 -3.48 21.15
N SER A 2 14.68 -2.77 22.29
CA SER A 2 13.77 -3.06 23.40
C SER A 2 12.31 -2.75 23.02
N ALA A 3 11.35 -3.28 23.78
CA ALA A 3 9.94 -2.97 23.56
C ALA A 3 9.62 -1.46 23.71
N ASP A 4 10.36 -0.76 24.58
CA ASP A 4 10.21 0.70 24.80
C ASP A 4 10.77 1.51 23.62
N GLU A 5 11.90 1.09 23.05
CA GLU A 5 12.45 1.69 21.83
C GLU A 5 11.53 1.46 20.62
N ALA A 6 10.94 0.27 20.50
CA ALA A 6 9.96 -0.04 19.46
C ALA A 6 8.69 0.80 19.58
N ALA A 7 8.20 1.02 20.81
CA ALA A 7 7.04 1.87 21.08
C ALA A 7 7.33 3.35 20.74
N LYS A 8 8.51 3.86 21.10
CA LYS A 8 8.95 5.23 20.76
C LYS A 8 9.09 5.43 19.25
N ALA A 9 9.68 4.45 18.54
CA ALA A 9 9.79 4.50 17.08
C ALA A 9 8.41 4.57 16.40
N ARG A 10 7.42 3.82 16.91
CA ARG A 10 6.03 3.86 16.40
C ARG A 10 5.36 5.21 16.66
N ALA A 11 5.51 5.79 17.86
CA ALA A 11 4.95 7.10 18.18
C ALA A 11 5.48 8.22 17.26
N LEU A 12 6.77 8.16 16.91
CA LEU A 12 7.40 9.11 15.99
C LEU A 12 6.88 9.00 14.54
N SER A 13 6.29 7.85 14.17
CA SER A 13 5.76 7.62 12.83
C SER A 13 4.32 8.12 12.62
N GLY A 14 3.53 8.26 13.70
CA GLY A 14 2.10 8.60 13.66
C GLY A 14 1.70 9.92 14.35
N GLY A 15 2.65 10.76 14.75
CA GLY A 15 2.38 11.90 15.63
C GLY A 15 1.99 13.23 14.98
N PHE A 16 1.84 13.31 13.65
CA PHE A 16 1.50 14.57 13.00
C PHE A 16 -0.01 14.78 12.98
N ASP A 17 -0.48 15.76 13.76
CA ASP A 17 -1.89 16.14 13.87
C ASP A 17 -2.00 17.67 14.04
N PRO A 18 -2.00 18.42 12.92
CA PRO A 18 -2.07 19.87 12.97
C PRO A 18 -3.39 20.38 13.56
N GLY A 19 -4.47 19.59 13.50
CA GLY A 19 -5.76 19.93 14.12
C GLY A 19 -5.70 20.02 15.65
N ASN A 20 -4.76 19.29 16.25
CA ASN A 20 -4.46 19.31 17.69
C ASN A 20 -3.17 20.08 18.03
N GLY A 21 -2.65 20.88 17.09
CA GLY A 21 -1.43 21.68 17.27
C GLY A 21 -0.12 20.89 17.21
N GLN A 22 -0.14 19.62 16.82
CA GLN A 22 1.07 18.79 16.66
C GLN A 22 1.66 18.99 15.26
N TRP A 23 2.55 19.97 15.13
CA TRP A 23 3.20 20.34 13.87
C TRP A 23 4.57 19.72 13.63
N VAL A 24 5.12 19.00 14.61
CA VAL A 24 6.43 18.37 14.49
C VAL A 24 6.30 16.99 13.85
N HIS A 25 7.01 16.77 12.77
CA HIS A 25 7.03 15.48 12.07
C HIS A 25 8.46 15.07 11.74
N ARG A 26 8.91 13.93 12.30
CA ARG A 26 10.29 13.42 12.17
C ARG A 26 11.35 14.47 12.55
N GLY A 27 11.07 15.27 13.58
CA GLY A 27 11.99 16.30 14.08
C GLY A 27 11.90 17.66 13.39
N LEU A 28 11.12 17.80 12.30
CA LEU A 28 10.91 19.09 11.63
C LEU A 28 9.63 19.77 12.13
N ASP A 29 9.70 21.05 12.48
CA ASP A 29 8.54 21.91 12.76
C ASP A 29 7.90 22.38 11.44
N LEU A 30 6.83 21.72 11.03
CA LEU A 30 6.18 22.01 9.75
C LEU A 30 5.26 23.23 9.78
N SER A 31 5.08 23.89 10.93
CA SER A 31 4.30 25.14 11.02
C SER A 31 5.02 26.33 10.38
N LYS A 32 6.35 26.24 10.24
CA LYS A 32 7.22 27.26 9.64
C LYS A 32 8.07 26.67 8.52
N PRO A 33 7.50 26.41 7.34
CA PRO A 33 8.20 25.73 6.26
C PRO A 33 9.38 26.52 5.66
N THR A 34 9.48 27.83 5.95
CA THR A 34 10.54 28.72 5.46
C THR A 34 11.70 28.93 6.46
N GLU A 35 11.61 28.33 7.65
CA GLU A 35 12.64 28.40 8.68
C GLU A 35 13.14 26.98 8.95
N THR A 36 14.43 26.78 9.15
CA THR A 36 14.99 25.47 9.54
C THR A 36 16.16 25.67 10.48
N THR A 37 16.13 25.04 11.65
CA THR A 37 17.23 25.12 12.63
C THR A 37 18.19 23.92 12.52
N PRO A 38 19.44 24.05 12.99
CA PRO A 38 20.37 22.92 13.07
C PRO A 38 19.82 21.73 13.86
N GLU A 39 19.04 21.99 14.92
CA GLU A 39 18.42 20.95 15.75
C GLU A 39 17.37 20.16 14.97
N GLU A 40 16.57 20.82 14.12
CA GLU A 40 15.61 20.15 13.24
C GLU A 40 16.32 19.23 12.23
N ILE A 41 17.44 19.69 11.65
CA ILE A 41 18.26 18.91 10.71
C ILE A 41 18.81 17.65 11.37
N GLU A 42 19.45 17.81 12.53
CA GLU A 42 19.99 16.68 13.29
C GLU A 42 18.91 15.70 13.72
N ALA A 43 17.75 16.20 14.18
CA ALA A 43 16.63 15.36 14.57
C ALA A 43 16.08 14.55 13.39
N PHE A 44 15.96 15.15 12.21
CA PHE A 44 15.49 14.47 11.00
C PHE A 44 16.48 13.42 10.50
N LYS A 45 17.77 13.75 10.41
CA LYS A 45 18.84 12.81 10.03
C LYS A 45 18.91 11.63 11.01
N GLY A 46 18.76 11.92 12.31
CA GLY A 46 18.69 10.92 13.37
C GLY A 46 17.51 9.96 13.22
N HIS A 47 16.33 10.45 12.83
CA HIS A 47 15.14 9.62 12.66
C HIS A 47 15.34 8.47 11.65
N TYR A 48 15.79 8.77 10.42
CA TYR A 48 15.96 7.72 9.40
C TYR A 48 17.16 6.82 9.70
N SER A 49 18.22 7.36 10.29
CA SER A 49 19.37 6.55 10.71
C SER A 49 18.98 5.55 11.79
N ALA A 50 18.16 5.96 12.76
CA ALA A 50 17.64 5.06 13.79
C ALA A 50 16.66 4.02 13.23
N GLN A 51 15.76 4.44 12.33
CA GLN A 51 14.72 3.55 11.81
C GLN A 51 15.23 2.54 10.77
N PHE A 52 16.23 2.92 9.95
CA PHE A 52 16.68 2.14 8.79
C PHE A 52 18.18 1.81 8.77
N ALA A 53 18.88 2.08 9.88
CA ALA A 53 20.33 1.95 10.02
C ALA A 53 21.17 2.75 9.00
N LYS A 54 20.53 3.60 8.17
CA LYS A 54 21.19 4.43 7.14
C LYS A 54 20.40 5.71 6.89
N ALA A 55 21.11 6.83 6.74
CA ALA A 55 20.55 8.14 6.45
C ALA A 55 19.98 8.24 5.01
N LEU A 56 18.83 8.88 4.80
CA LEU A 56 18.26 9.04 3.45
C LEU A 56 18.95 10.19 2.71
N GLU A 57 20.13 9.92 2.14
CA GLU A 57 20.99 10.90 1.47
C GLU A 57 20.26 11.83 0.49
N GLY A 58 19.28 11.31 -0.27
CA GLY A 58 18.51 12.13 -1.21
C GLY A 58 17.59 13.17 -0.55
N LEU A 59 17.08 12.88 0.65
CA LEU A 59 16.38 13.88 1.46
C LEU A 59 17.37 14.78 2.20
N ASP A 60 18.46 14.22 2.71
CA ASP A 60 19.48 14.99 3.42
C ASP A 60 20.13 16.06 2.54
N TRP A 61 20.30 15.77 1.25
CA TRP A 61 20.80 16.72 0.24
C TRP A 61 19.97 18.01 0.18
N TRP A 62 18.65 17.94 0.40
CA TRP A 62 17.80 19.13 0.39
C TRP A 62 18.12 20.09 1.55
N PHE A 63 18.69 19.63 2.66
CA PHE A 63 19.12 20.57 3.71
C PHE A 63 20.27 21.47 3.27
N ASP A 64 21.15 20.97 2.42
CA ASP A 64 22.28 21.73 1.89
C ASP A 64 21.86 22.61 0.69
N ALA A 65 20.85 22.17 -0.07
CA ALA A 65 20.39 22.84 -1.28
C ALA A 65 19.29 23.89 -1.02
N ASP A 66 18.16 23.47 -0.42
CA ASP A 66 17.02 24.31 -0.08
C ASP A 66 16.12 23.57 0.94
N PRO A 67 16.29 23.79 2.26
CA PRO A 67 15.56 23.07 3.28
C PRO A 67 14.05 23.36 3.25
N GLU A 68 13.62 24.49 2.66
CA GLU A 68 12.20 24.79 2.55
C GLU A 68 11.48 23.80 1.65
N VAL A 69 12.13 23.39 0.56
CA VAL A 69 11.59 22.38 -0.37
C VAL A 69 11.30 21.09 0.39
N LEU A 70 12.25 20.65 1.23
CA LEU A 70 12.07 19.46 2.05
C LEU A 70 10.95 19.63 3.08
N LYS A 71 10.85 20.76 3.78
CA LYS A 71 9.79 20.99 4.76
C LYS A 71 8.41 21.02 4.09
N ARG A 72 8.26 21.66 2.94
CA ARG A 72 7.00 21.65 2.17
C ARG A 72 6.64 20.25 1.69
N TYR A 73 7.61 19.50 1.18
CA TYR A 73 7.42 18.09 0.83
C TYR A 73 7.00 17.25 2.03
N ARG A 74 7.65 17.43 3.19
CA ARG A 74 7.32 16.70 4.41
C ARG A 74 5.95 17.06 4.97
N LEU A 75 5.57 18.33 4.90
CA LEU A 75 4.21 18.78 5.24
C LEU A 75 3.17 18.08 4.38
N TYR A 76 3.37 18.09 3.06
CA TYR A 76 2.50 17.35 2.15
C TYR A 76 2.41 15.86 2.50
N CYS A 77 3.56 15.16 2.60
CA CYS A 77 3.58 13.73 2.93
C CYS A 77 3.07 13.39 4.34
N SER A 78 3.09 14.35 5.28
CA SER A 78 2.59 14.12 6.64
C SER A 78 1.06 14.13 6.70
N LEU A 79 0.41 14.89 5.81
CA LEU A 79 -1.04 14.92 5.67
C LEU A 79 -1.61 13.69 4.94
N THR A 80 -0.75 12.86 4.36
CA THR A 80 -1.14 11.60 3.71
C THR A 80 -0.95 10.38 4.61
N LEU A 81 -0.66 10.60 5.91
CA LEU A 81 -0.45 9.55 6.91
C LEU A 81 -1.57 9.62 7.96
N ARG A 82 -1.90 8.46 8.53
CA ARG A 82 -2.87 8.37 9.64
C ARG A 82 -2.23 8.76 10.95
N VAL A 83 -3.04 9.37 11.82
CA VAL A 83 -2.67 9.67 13.22
C VAL A 83 -2.58 8.38 14.04
N SER A 84 -3.50 7.44 13.85
CA SER A 84 -3.44 6.11 14.50
C SER A 84 -2.78 5.10 13.57
N PRO A 85 -1.60 4.54 13.92
CA PRO A 85 -0.91 3.60 13.05
C PRO A 85 -1.65 2.27 13.00
N ALA A 86 -2.17 1.95 11.81
CA ALA A 86 -2.68 0.64 11.45
C ALA A 86 -2.11 0.27 10.08
N VAL A 87 -1.72 -0.99 9.92
CA VAL A 87 -1.19 -1.52 8.67
C VAL A 87 -2.31 -1.55 7.65
N MET A 88 -2.07 -0.91 6.52
CA MET A 88 -2.97 -0.90 5.37
C MET A 88 -2.20 -1.29 4.12
N GLY A 89 -2.92 -1.56 3.02
CA GLY A 89 -2.25 -1.89 1.77
C GLY A 89 -1.37 -0.74 1.27
N ASN A 90 -0.14 -1.05 0.87
CA ASN A 90 0.85 -0.08 0.40
C ASN A 90 1.48 -0.56 -0.90
N GLY A 91 1.02 -0.01 -2.03
CA GLY A 91 1.56 -0.34 -3.35
C GLY A 91 2.96 0.22 -3.65
N THR A 92 3.59 0.95 -2.72
CA THR A 92 4.96 1.47 -2.87
C THR A 92 5.97 0.34 -3.07
N LEU A 93 5.75 -0.82 -2.44
CA LEU A 93 6.64 -1.98 -2.61
C LEU A 93 6.71 -2.39 -4.08
N ALA A 94 5.57 -2.48 -4.77
CA ALA A 94 5.51 -2.80 -6.20
C ALA A 94 6.24 -1.75 -7.05
N PHE A 95 6.10 -0.46 -6.71
CA PHE A 95 6.80 0.63 -7.39
C PHE A 95 8.32 0.49 -7.28
N TYR A 96 8.84 0.32 -6.07
CA TYR A 96 10.28 0.19 -5.86
C TYR A 96 10.84 -1.08 -6.49
N MET A 97 10.09 -2.19 -6.44
CA MET A 97 10.46 -3.42 -7.14
C MET A 97 10.59 -3.21 -8.66
N MET A 98 9.60 -2.57 -9.30
CA MET A 98 9.63 -2.33 -10.75
C MET A 98 10.78 -1.40 -11.17
N ASN A 99 11.07 -0.39 -10.37
CA ASN A 99 12.15 0.57 -10.65
C ASN A 99 13.54 0.04 -10.31
N GLY A 100 13.67 -1.17 -9.76
CA GLY A 100 14.95 -1.71 -9.33
C GLY A 100 15.54 -0.99 -8.11
N TYR A 101 14.70 -0.32 -7.32
CA TYR A 101 15.14 0.48 -6.19
C TYR A 101 15.29 -0.37 -4.92
N GLU A 102 16.41 -1.09 -4.83
CA GLU A 102 16.71 -2.05 -3.74
C GLU A 102 16.61 -1.42 -2.36
N ARG A 103 17.16 -0.21 -2.19
CA ARG A 103 17.11 0.52 -0.92
C ARG A 103 15.67 0.84 -0.52
N GLY A 104 14.82 1.21 -1.49
CA GLY A 104 13.40 1.43 -1.27
C GLY A 104 12.67 0.15 -0.86
N VAL A 105 12.96 -0.98 -1.51
CA VAL A 105 12.39 -2.29 -1.14
C VAL A 105 12.76 -2.64 0.29
N ARG A 106 14.04 -2.54 0.66
CA ARG A 106 14.49 -2.82 2.04
C ARG A 106 13.82 -1.88 3.04
N TYR A 107 13.72 -0.59 2.71
CA TYR A 107 13.03 0.41 3.52
C TYR A 107 11.58 0.00 3.84
N VAL A 108 10.81 -0.43 2.83
CA VAL A 108 9.41 -0.84 3.04
C VAL A 108 9.32 -2.11 3.89
N VAL A 109 10.18 -3.10 3.65
CA VAL A 109 10.15 -4.35 4.44
C VAL A 109 10.57 -4.13 5.89
N GLU A 110 11.56 -3.26 6.15
CA GLU A 110 11.92 -2.89 7.53
C GLU A 110 10.79 -2.11 8.21
N ALA A 111 10.06 -1.25 7.48
CA ALA A 111 8.86 -0.62 8.01
C ALA A 111 7.80 -1.66 8.41
N TYR A 112 7.56 -2.67 7.57
CA TYR A 112 6.66 -3.77 7.92
C TYR A 112 7.09 -4.54 9.16
N ARG A 113 8.39 -4.78 9.35
CA ARG A 113 8.91 -5.40 10.58
C ARG A 113 8.66 -4.53 11.81
N ASN A 114 8.92 -3.23 11.71
CA ASN A 114 8.68 -2.28 12.79
C ASN A 114 7.18 -2.18 13.16
N ASP A 115 6.32 -2.35 12.17
CA ASP A 115 4.86 -2.41 12.34
C ASP A 115 4.37 -3.78 12.85
N GLY A 116 5.26 -4.76 13.02
CA GLY A 116 4.96 -6.06 13.60
C GLY A 116 4.38 -7.08 12.63
N LEU A 117 4.60 -6.94 11.32
CA LEU A 117 4.19 -7.97 10.36
C LEU A 117 5.06 -9.22 10.51
N SER A 118 4.41 -10.39 10.52
CA SER A 118 5.12 -11.66 10.49
C SER A 118 5.77 -11.91 9.14
N ARG A 119 6.70 -12.86 9.09
CA ARG A 119 7.33 -13.35 7.85
C ARG A 119 6.29 -13.74 6.81
N ALA A 120 5.25 -14.49 7.21
CA ALA A 120 4.18 -14.90 6.31
C ALA A 120 3.42 -13.69 5.73
N GLN A 121 3.09 -12.70 6.56
CA GLN A 121 2.43 -11.47 6.11
C GLN A 121 3.32 -10.64 5.18
N ILE A 122 4.63 -10.54 5.46
CA ILE A 122 5.58 -9.85 4.59
C ILE A 122 5.67 -10.56 3.23
N TYR A 123 5.70 -11.89 3.20
CA TYR A 123 5.68 -12.64 1.94
C TYR A 123 4.39 -12.45 1.14
N GLU A 124 3.23 -12.36 1.79
CA GLU A 124 1.99 -12.04 1.08
C GLU A 124 1.99 -10.60 0.52
N ASN A 125 2.57 -9.62 1.22
CA ASN A 125 2.78 -8.28 0.68
C ASN A 125 3.71 -8.30 -0.56
N ILE A 126 4.78 -9.10 -0.53
CA ILE A 126 5.67 -9.30 -1.69
C ILE A 126 4.91 -9.98 -2.83
N ALA A 127 4.06 -10.97 -2.54
CA ALA A 127 3.23 -11.64 -3.55
C ALA A 127 2.22 -10.67 -4.20
N LEU A 128 1.59 -9.79 -3.40
CA LEU A 128 0.76 -8.69 -3.91
C LEU A 128 1.56 -7.79 -4.86
N ALA A 129 2.77 -7.39 -4.48
CA ALA A 129 3.61 -6.54 -5.33
C ALA A 129 4.11 -7.25 -6.61
N PHE A 130 4.36 -8.55 -6.53
CA PHE A 130 4.77 -9.39 -7.66
C PHE A 130 3.73 -9.44 -8.78
N VAL A 131 2.45 -9.19 -8.46
CA VAL A 131 1.34 -9.10 -9.43
C VAL A 131 1.72 -8.20 -10.61
N HIS A 132 2.34 -7.05 -10.31
CA HIS A 132 2.76 -6.05 -11.28
C HIS A 132 4.26 -6.09 -11.58
N ALA A 133 5.09 -6.36 -10.57
CA ALA A 133 6.54 -6.23 -10.73
C ALA A 133 7.21 -7.41 -11.44
N GLY A 134 6.59 -8.59 -11.41
CA GLY A 134 7.07 -9.78 -12.11
C GLY A 134 8.50 -10.19 -11.75
N PRO A 135 9.17 -11.01 -12.60
CA PRO A 135 10.51 -11.54 -12.31
C PRO A 135 11.57 -10.47 -12.07
N ARG A 136 11.51 -9.34 -12.78
CA ARG A 136 12.42 -8.20 -12.59
C ARG A 136 12.32 -7.63 -11.18
N GLY A 137 11.09 -7.46 -10.68
CA GLY A 137 10.85 -7.03 -9.31
C GLY A 137 11.43 -8.01 -8.29
N MET A 138 11.30 -9.32 -8.53
CA MET A 138 11.82 -10.34 -7.63
C MET A 138 13.35 -10.37 -7.54
N GLN A 139 14.05 -10.07 -8.64
CA GLN A 139 15.50 -9.89 -8.58
C GLN A 139 15.91 -8.71 -7.68
N THR A 140 15.07 -7.66 -7.63
CA THR A 140 15.31 -6.50 -6.76
C THR A 140 15.04 -6.87 -5.31
N VAL A 141 13.97 -7.63 -5.03
CA VAL A 141 13.67 -8.18 -3.69
C VAL A 141 14.81 -9.07 -3.20
N SER A 142 15.30 -10.00 -4.03
CA SER A 142 16.33 -10.95 -3.59
C SER A 142 17.61 -10.24 -3.15
N ARG A 143 18.01 -9.16 -3.84
CA ARG A 143 19.17 -8.34 -3.46
C ARG A 143 18.88 -7.46 -2.25
N ALA A 144 17.72 -6.80 -2.23
CA ALA A 144 17.34 -5.89 -1.16
C ALA A 144 17.23 -6.58 0.21
N LEU A 145 16.75 -7.83 0.23
CA LEU A 145 16.51 -8.59 1.46
C LEU A 145 17.68 -9.51 1.83
N GLU A 146 18.83 -9.42 1.16
CA GLU A 146 20.01 -10.19 1.52
C GLU A 146 20.44 -9.91 2.98
N GLY A 147 20.61 -10.99 3.74
CA GLY A 147 20.96 -10.96 5.16
C GLY A 147 19.88 -10.41 6.08
N LEU A 148 18.65 -10.20 5.59
CA LEU A 148 17.53 -9.74 6.42
C LEU A 148 16.78 -10.93 7.04
N GLU A 149 16.78 -11.00 8.36
CA GLU A 149 16.00 -11.98 9.12
C GLU A 149 14.56 -11.49 9.34
N LEU A 150 13.58 -12.32 8.97
CA LEU A 150 12.14 -12.03 9.15
C LEU A 150 11.57 -12.87 10.30
N GLU A 151 10.86 -12.22 11.22
CA GLU A 151 10.31 -12.85 12.42
C GLU A 151 9.02 -13.62 12.10
N GLU A 152 8.87 -14.86 12.58
CA GLU A 152 7.63 -15.64 12.41
C GLU A 152 6.49 -15.10 13.27
N SER A 153 6.80 -14.70 14.51
CA SER A 153 5.83 -14.28 15.52
C SER A 153 6.31 -13.00 16.20
N PRO A 154 6.24 -11.86 15.50
CA PRO A 154 6.68 -10.57 16.04
C PRO A 154 5.88 -10.19 17.30
N ASN A 155 6.55 -9.53 18.24
CA ASN A 155 5.94 -9.05 19.48
C ASN A 155 6.27 -7.56 19.73
N PRO A 156 5.27 -6.67 19.72
CA PRO A 156 3.85 -6.95 19.47
C PRO A 156 3.56 -7.24 17.98
N PRO A 157 2.47 -7.96 17.69
CA PRO A 157 2.05 -8.22 16.32
C PRO A 157 1.48 -6.97 15.65
N ALA A 158 1.38 -7.03 14.32
CA ALA A 158 0.75 -6.00 13.50
C ALA A 158 -0.68 -5.72 13.93
N LYS A 159 -1.03 -4.42 13.90
CA LYS A 159 -2.40 -3.95 14.08
C LYS A 159 -2.97 -3.58 12.72
N PHE A 160 -4.13 -4.13 12.39
CA PHE A 160 -4.92 -3.76 11.23
C PHE A 160 -6.13 -2.93 11.68
N PRO A 161 -6.78 -2.18 10.77
CA PRO A 161 -8.03 -1.50 11.10
C PRO A 161 -9.11 -2.48 11.61
N ASP A 162 -10.03 -1.97 12.41
CA ASP A 162 -11.10 -2.77 12.99
C ASP A 162 -11.93 -3.48 11.90
N GLY A 163 -12.27 -4.75 12.14
CA GLY A 163 -13.03 -5.59 11.20
C GLY A 163 -12.22 -6.18 10.05
N TRP A 164 -10.92 -5.86 9.92
CA TRP A 164 -10.06 -6.48 8.93
C TRP A 164 -9.62 -7.88 9.41
N ALA A 165 -9.86 -8.88 8.58
CA ALA A 165 -9.53 -10.27 8.89
C ALA A 165 -9.20 -11.08 7.63
N PRO A 166 -8.36 -12.13 7.75
CA PRO A 166 -8.13 -13.07 6.65
C PRO A 166 -9.43 -13.76 6.24
N ASP A 167 -9.67 -13.82 4.93
CA ASP A 167 -10.85 -14.45 4.34
C ASP A 167 -10.56 -14.77 2.87
N ILE A 168 -9.93 -15.93 2.66
CA ILE A 168 -9.59 -16.44 1.32
C ILE A 168 -10.84 -16.78 0.51
N ASP A 169 -11.94 -17.14 1.17
CA ASP A 169 -13.18 -17.56 0.50
C ASP A 169 -13.88 -16.40 -0.20
N ALA A 170 -13.70 -15.16 0.29
CA ALA A 170 -14.18 -13.96 -0.39
C ALA A 170 -13.67 -13.82 -1.84
N PHE A 171 -12.50 -14.38 -2.16
CA PHE A 171 -11.93 -14.34 -3.50
C PHE A 171 -12.49 -15.43 -4.43
N LYS A 172 -13.02 -16.53 -3.89
CA LYS A 172 -13.36 -17.71 -4.69
C LYS A 172 -14.52 -17.44 -5.64
N SER A 173 -14.27 -17.55 -6.94
CA SER A 173 -15.30 -17.55 -7.97
C SER A 173 -15.73 -18.94 -8.39
N GLY A 174 -15.17 -20.01 -7.81
CA GLY A 174 -15.55 -21.40 -8.14
C GLY A 174 -14.85 -21.93 -9.38
N LEU A 175 -13.56 -21.58 -9.55
CA LEU A 175 -12.70 -22.13 -10.59
C LEU A 175 -12.13 -23.48 -10.18
N ASP A 176 -11.98 -24.37 -11.17
CA ASP A 176 -11.28 -25.63 -11.01
C ASP A 176 -9.79 -25.44 -11.33
N PRO A 177 -8.88 -25.52 -10.34
CA PRO A 177 -7.46 -25.32 -10.56
C PRO A 177 -6.77 -26.49 -11.26
N SER A 178 -7.44 -27.65 -11.43
CA SER A 178 -6.83 -28.84 -12.05
C SER A 178 -6.70 -28.74 -13.58
N THR A 179 -7.34 -27.74 -14.19
CA THR A 179 -7.29 -27.49 -15.64
C THR A 179 -7.02 -26.02 -15.95
N VAL A 180 -6.38 -25.74 -17.09
CA VAL A 180 -6.17 -24.36 -17.57
C VAL A 180 -7.30 -23.86 -18.48
N THR A 181 -8.16 -24.78 -18.95
CA THR A 181 -9.30 -24.45 -19.80
C THR A 181 -10.39 -23.78 -18.96
N LEU A 182 -10.89 -22.63 -19.43
CA LEU A 182 -12.05 -21.97 -18.83
C LEU A 182 -13.33 -22.56 -19.42
N SER A 183 -14.05 -23.34 -18.61
CA SER A 183 -15.36 -23.87 -19.01
C SER A 183 -16.41 -22.76 -19.11
N PRO A 184 -17.53 -23.00 -19.82
CA PRO A 184 -18.66 -22.07 -19.85
C PRO A 184 -19.23 -21.75 -18.46
N ASP A 185 -19.18 -22.69 -17.53
CA ASP A 185 -19.70 -22.54 -16.17
C ASP A 185 -18.78 -21.66 -15.33
N GLU A 186 -17.48 -21.94 -15.34
CA GLU A 186 -16.47 -21.08 -14.70
C GLU A 186 -16.51 -19.65 -15.24
N ARG A 187 -16.71 -19.47 -16.55
CA ARG A 187 -16.88 -18.16 -17.16
C ARG A 187 -18.08 -17.41 -16.58
N ARG A 188 -19.21 -18.09 -16.35
CA ARG A 188 -20.38 -17.50 -15.69
C ARG A 188 -20.06 -17.18 -14.24
N ASN A 189 -19.45 -18.11 -13.51
CA ASN A 189 -19.14 -17.92 -12.09
C ASN A 189 -18.20 -16.71 -11.84
N ILE A 190 -17.20 -16.46 -12.70
CA ILE A 190 -16.37 -15.25 -12.62
C ILE A 190 -17.24 -13.99 -12.73
N LYS A 191 -18.11 -13.91 -13.73
CA LYS A 191 -18.99 -12.76 -13.93
C LYS A 191 -19.97 -12.57 -12.77
N ASP A 192 -20.54 -13.66 -12.29
CA ASP A 192 -21.46 -13.66 -11.16
C ASP A 192 -20.76 -13.22 -9.88
N TRP A 193 -19.51 -13.62 -9.66
CA TRP A 193 -18.71 -13.12 -8.55
C TRP A 193 -18.53 -11.60 -8.63
N TYR A 194 -18.14 -11.06 -9.78
CA TYR A 194 -17.96 -9.62 -9.97
C TYR A 194 -19.27 -8.85 -9.75
N MET A 195 -20.38 -9.37 -10.27
CA MET A 195 -21.69 -8.77 -10.08
C MET A 195 -22.16 -8.81 -8.63
N ARG A 196 -21.99 -9.93 -7.92
CA ARG A 196 -22.35 -10.03 -6.50
C ARG A 196 -21.45 -9.19 -5.60
N THR A 197 -20.16 -9.12 -5.90
CA THR A 197 -19.17 -8.45 -5.02
C THR A 197 -19.11 -6.96 -5.30
N THR A 198 -18.93 -6.56 -6.55
CA THR A 198 -18.68 -5.15 -6.93
C THR A 198 -19.86 -4.48 -7.64
N GLY A 199 -20.89 -5.23 -8.03
CA GLY A 199 -22.01 -4.71 -8.82
C GLY A 199 -21.69 -4.43 -10.29
N GLU A 200 -20.44 -4.65 -10.72
CA GLU A 200 -19.95 -4.34 -12.06
C GLU A 200 -19.04 -5.47 -12.56
N ILE A 201 -19.01 -5.69 -13.88
CA ILE A 201 -18.08 -6.63 -14.51
C ILE A 201 -16.99 -5.82 -15.21
N PRO A 202 -15.72 -5.87 -14.76
CA PRO A 202 -14.65 -5.15 -15.41
C PRO A 202 -14.54 -5.51 -16.91
N PRO A 203 -14.29 -4.55 -17.81
CA PRO A 203 -14.24 -4.80 -19.26
C PRO A 203 -13.25 -5.91 -19.66
N TYR A 204 -12.11 -6.00 -18.97
CA TYR A 204 -11.09 -7.01 -19.25
C TYR A 204 -11.60 -8.44 -19.03
N VAL A 205 -12.57 -8.66 -18.13
CA VAL A 205 -13.14 -9.99 -17.87
C VAL A 205 -13.84 -10.50 -19.12
N THR A 206 -14.67 -9.67 -19.75
CA THR A 206 -15.37 -10.04 -20.99
C THR A 206 -14.38 -10.17 -22.15
N PHE A 207 -13.44 -9.24 -22.28
CA PHE A 207 -12.42 -9.27 -23.32
C PHE A 207 -11.56 -10.55 -23.25
N LEU A 208 -10.95 -10.84 -22.09
CA LEU A 208 -10.10 -12.02 -21.94
C LEU A 208 -10.92 -13.31 -22.03
N ALA A 209 -12.15 -13.36 -21.53
CA ALA A 209 -12.98 -14.56 -21.68
C ALA A 209 -13.27 -14.90 -23.16
N ASN A 210 -13.38 -13.88 -24.02
CA ASN A 210 -13.62 -14.08 -25.45
C ASN A 210 -12.35 -14.39 -26.24
N HIS A 211 -11.23 -13.75 -25.90
CA HIS A 211 -10.04 -13.76 -26.74
C HIS A 211 -8.88 -14.58 -26.16
N ARG A 212 -8.79 -14.71 -24.83
CA ARG A 212 -7.70 -15.40 -24.11
C ARG A 212 -8.23 -16.08 -22.83
N PRO A 213 -9.20 -17.02 -22.92
CA PRO A 213 -9.91 -17.56 -21.75
C PRO A 213 -9.00 -18.24 -20.73
N GLN A 214 -7.95 -18.95 -21.20
CA GLN A 214 -6.96 -19.57 -20.33
C GLN A 214 -6.19 -18.53 -19.51
N LEU A 215 -5.88 -17.37 -20.11
CA LEU A 215 -5.21 -16.27 -19.41
C LEU A 215 -6.13 -15.65 -18.35
N LEU A 216 -7.42 -15.48 -18.64
CA LEU A 216 -8.38 -15.02 -17.63
C LEU A 216 -8.43 -15.98 -16.43
N LYS A 217 -8.55 -17.28 -16.70
CA LYS A 217 -8.63 -18.32 -15.65
C LYS A 217 -7.38 -18.33 -14.79
N THR A 218 -6.19 -18.38 -15.39
CA THR A 218 -4.94 -18.44 -14.63
C THR A 218 -4.64 -17.14 -13.88
N HIS A 219 -4.97 -15.97 -14.47
CA HIS A 219 -4.91 -14.69 -13.77
C HIS A 219 -5.81 -14.69 -12.53
N ARG A 220 -7.06 -15.14 -12.68
CA ARG A 220 -8.02 -15.20 -11.58
C ARG A 220 -7.57 -16.17 -10.49
N LEU A 221 -7.16 -17.39 -10.84
CA LEU A 221 -6.63 -18.38 -9.90
C LEU A 221 -5.45 -17.86 -9.09
N ARG A 222 -4.58 -17.01 -9.68
CA ARG A 222 -3.49 -16.35 -8.94
C ARG A 222 -4.02 -15.48 -7.81
N MET A 223 -5.12 -14.76 -8.04
CA MET A 223 -5.73 -13.89 -7.04
C MET A 223 -6.46 -14.68 -5.94
N GLU A 224 -7.18 -15.75 -6.31
CA GLU A 224 -8.01 -16.54 -5.36
C GLU A 224 -7.20 -17.28 -4.30
N ASN A 225 -5.89 -17.43 -4.49
CA ASN A 225 -5.03 -18.24 -3.64
C ASN A 225 -3.84 -17.43 -3.10
N MET A 226 -3.97 -16.11 -2.96
CA MET A 226 -2.82 -15.28 -2.58
C MET A 226 -2.77 -14.86 -1.11
N LEU A 227 -3.91 -14.63 -0.46
CA LEU A 227 -3.97 -14.05 0.90
C LEU A 227 -4.55 -15.05 1.90
N TYR A 228 -3.68 -15.78 2.59
CA TYR A 228 -4.03 -16.72 3.64
C TYR A 228 -3.95 -16.11 5.04
N VAL A 229 -3.00 -15.19 5.28
CA VAL A 229 -2.73 -14.62 6.63
C VAL A 229 -2.96 -13.12 6.73
N LEU A 230 -2.93 -12.39 5.62
CA LEU A 230 -3.32 -10.99 5.57
C LEU A 230 -4.84 -10.85 5.48
N PRO A 231 -5.41 -9.73 6.00
CA PRO A 231 -6.79 -9.39 5.74
C PRO A 231 -7.09 -9.29 4.24
N LYS A 232 -8.27 -9.73 3.80
CA LYS A 232 -8.66 -9.64 2.38
C LYS A 232 -8.63 -8.20 1.86
N GLN A 233 -8.88 -7.22 2.73
CA GLN A 233 -8.83 -5.78 2.47
C GLN A 233 -7.44 -5.29 2.03
N MET A 234 -6.38 -6.05 2.32
CA MET A 234 -5.02 -5.74 1.84
C MET A 234 -4.91 -5.81 0.32
N TRP A 235 -5.71 -6.65 -0.36
CA TRP A 235 -5.74 -6.70 -1.82
C TRP A 235 -6.20 -5.37 -2.44
N PRO A 236 -7.44 -4.90 -2.22
CA PRO A 236 -7.92 -3.72 -2.91
C PRO A 236 -7.18 -2.46 -2.48
N THR A 237 -6.71 -2.38 -1.23
CA THR A 237 -5.92 -1.22 -0.79
C THR A 237 -4.51 -1.19 -1.41
N HIS A 238 -3.84 -2.33 -1.58
CA HIS A 238 -2.58 -2.39 -2.34
C HIS A 238 -2.76 -1.99 -3.80
N MET A 239 -3.76 -2.60 -4.45
CA MET A 239 -4.01 -2.38 -5.87
C MET A 239 -4.49 -0.95 -6.12
N LEU A 240 -5.36 -0.41 -5.28
CA LEU A 240 -5.80 0.99 -5.34
C LEU A 240 -4.61 1.93 -5.22
N TYR A 241 -3.74 1.74 -4.22
CA TYR A 241 -2.53 2.53 -4.08
C TYR A 241 -1.71 2.52 -5.37
N TYR A 242 -1.43 1.32 -5.90
CA TYR A 242 -0.63 1.15 -7.10
C TYR A 242 -1.26 1.84 -8.30
N HIS A 243 -2.56 1.65 -8.54
CA HIS A 243 -3.27 2.22 -9.68
C HIS A 243 -3.41 3.74 -9.59
N VAL A 244 -3.60 4.31 -8.41
CA VAL A 244 -3.60 5.77 -8.20
C VAL A 244 -2.23 6.35 -8.51
N MET A 245 -1.18 5.77 -7.93
CA MET A 245 0.20 6.22 -8.12
C MET A 245 0.66 6.08 -9.58
N THR A 246 0.29 5.00 -10.28
CA THR A 246 0.65 4.75 -11.69
C THR A 246 -0.35 5.31 -12.69
N ARG A 247 -1.43 5.94 -12.22
CA ARG A 247 -2.48 6.59 -13.02
C ARG A 247 -3.17 5.61 -14.00
N LEU A 248 -3.56 4.45 -13.49
CA LEU A 248 -4.27 3.40 -14.22
C LEU A 248 -5.76 3.42 -13.87
N ALA A 249 -6.56 3.98 -14.77
CA ALA A 249 -7.96 4.34 -14.56
C ALA A 249 -8.86 3.17 -14.13
N GLU A 250 -8.91 2.10 -14.91
CA GLU A 250 -9.83 0.97 -14.67
C GLU A 250 -9.54 0.27 -13.34
N GLY A 251 -8.25 0.22 -12.97
CA GLY A 251 -7.81 -0.34 -11.69
C GLY A 251 -8.23 0.51 -10.49
N ILE A 252 -8.41 1.82 -10.64
CA ILE A 252 -8.92 2.68 -9.55
C ILE A 252 -10.36 2.30 -9.24
N ARG A 253 -11.24 2.27 -10.25
CA ARG A 253 -12.68 1.97 -10.05
C ARG A 253 -12.90 0.60 -9.40
N GLU A 254 -12.29 -0.45 -9.97
CA GLU A 254 -12.44 -1.82 -9.45
C GLU A 254 -12.05 -1.90 -7.97
N ASN A 255 -10.93 -1.28 -7.59
CA ASN A 255 -10.44 -1.39 -6.22
C ASN A 255 -11.18 -0.49 -5.23
N VAL A 256 -11.75 0.65 -5.66
CA VAL A 256 -12.70 1.41 -4.83
C VAL A 256 -13.97 0.60 -4.56
N LEU A 257 -14.54 -0.06 -5.58
CA LEU A 257 -15.69 -0.94 -5.41
C LEU A 257 -15.39 -2.12 -4.48
N LEU A 258 -14.22 -2.74 -4.61
CA LEU A 258 -13.79 -3.83 -3.72
C LEU A 258 -13.56 -3.34 -2.28
N CYS A 259 -12.95 -2.18 -2.09
CA CYS A 259 -12.82 -1.55 -0.77
C CYS A 259 -14.21 -1.40 -0.11
N LYS A 260 -15.19 -0.87 -0.85
CA LYS A 260 -16.58 -0.74 -0.39
C LYS A 260 -17.22 -2.10 -0.07
N ALA A 261 -17.10 -3.06 -0.97
CA ALA A 261 -17.69 -4.39 -0.82
C ALA A 261 -17.13 -5.19 0.36
N TRP A 262 -15.87 -4.97 0.72
CA TRP A 262 -15.17 -5.70 1.79
C TRP A 262 -15.04 -4.92 3.10
N GLY A 263 -15.82 -3.84 3.25
CA GLY A 263 -15.93 -3.11 4.51
C GLY A 263 -14.70 -2.28 4.87
N VAL A 264 -13.86 -1.91 3.88
CA VAL A 264 -12.88 -0.84 4.08
C VAL A 264 -13.68 0.45 4.24
N THR A 265 -13.40 1.27 5.25
CA THR A 265 -14.20 2.50 5.43
C THR A 265 -13.92 3.50 4.30
N LYS A 266 -14.84 4.45 4.10
CA LYS A 266 -14.63 5.56 3.17
C LYS A 266 -13.34 6.34 3.52
N SER A 267 -13.12 6.59 4.81
CA SER A 267 -11.92 7.28 5.31
C SER A 267 -10.66 6.50 5.01
N ASP A 268 -10.62 5.20 5.33
CA ASP A 268 -9.48 4.33 5.04
C ASP A 268 -9.16 4.29 3.54
N THR A 269 -10.19 4.25 2.70
CA THR A 269 -10.00 4.25 1.23
C THR A 269 -9.40 5.58 0.75
N LEU A 270 -9.85 6.70 1.31
CA LEU A 270 -9.28 8.03 1.01
C LEU A 270 -7.85 8.19 1.55
N ASP A 271 -7.52 7.59 2.70
CA ASP A 271 -6.15 7.58 3.23
C ASP A 271 -5.20 6.84 2.28
N VAL A 272 -5.63 5.70 1.71
CA VAL A 272 -4.85 4.96 0.71
C VAL A 272 -4.60 5.80 -0.55
N ILE A 273 -5.63 6.49 -1.04
CA ILE A 273 -5.53 7.40 -2.20
C ILE A 273 -4.58 8.55 -1.86
N GLY A 274 -4.76 9.18 -0.70
CA GLY A 274 -3.91 10.25 -0.17
C GLY A 274 -2.44 9.86 -0.16
N ASN A 275 -2.13 8.70 0.39
CA ASN A 275 -0.77 8.18 0.44
C ASN A 275 -0.21 7.95 -0.97
N ALA A 276 -0.99 7.39 -1.89
CA ALA A 276 -0.57 7.16 -3.27
C ALA A 276 -0.30 8.47 -4.05
N MET A 277 -0.97 9.57 -3.69
CA MET A 277 -0.74 10.88 -4.28
C MET A 277 0.63 11.49 -3.93
N VAL A 278 1.38 10.94 -2.97
CA VAL A 278 2.77 11.34 -2.72
C VAL A 278 3.61 11.23 -4.01
N TYR A 279 3.38 10.16 -4.79
CA TYR A 279 4.02 9.94 -6.09
C TYR A 279 3.09 10.22 -7.27
N GLY A 280 1.78 9.93 -7.11
CA GLY A 280 0.78 10.16 -8.16
C GLY A 280 0.50 11.63 -8.47
N GLN A 281 0.75 12.53 -7.50
CA GLN A 281 0.48 13.97 -7.56
C GLN A 281 -1.00 14.31 -7.83
N MET A 282 -1.33 15.58 -8.01
CA MET A 282 -2.72 16.07 -8.11
C MET A 282 -3.47 15.57 -9.35
N GLU A 283 -2.76 15.17 -10.42
CA GLU A 283 -3.40 14.56 -11.58
C GLU A 283 -4.05 13.22 -11.22
N ALA A 284 -3.49 12.49 -10.25
CA ALA A 284 -4.09 11.26 -9.76
C ALA A 284 -5.43 11.53 -9.05
N ALA A 285 -5.57 12.64 -8.30
CA ALA A 285 -6.87 13.04 -7.72
C ALA A 285 -7.93 13.31 -8.80
N SER A 286 -7.55 14.00 -9.88
CA SER A 286 -8.46 14.24 -11.01
C SER A 286 -8.92 12.94 -11.67
N MET A 287 -8.02 11.95 -11.76
CA MET A 287 -8.36 10.62 -12.24
C MET A 287 -9.29 9.89 -11.29
N VAL A 288 -9.01 9.89 -9.99
CA VAL A 288 -9.90 9.29 -8.97
C VAL A 288 -11.30 9.87 -9.06
N GLN A 289 -11.44 11.19 -9.15
CA GLN A 289 -12.74 11.84 -9.31
C GLN A 289 -13.49 11.34 -10.54
N ARG A 290 -12.81 11.19 -11.67
CA ARG A 290 -13.41 10.73 -12.92
C ARG A 290 -13.83 9.27 -12.87
N GLU A 291 -12.99 8.39 -12.31
CA GLU A 291 -13.22 6.94 -12.37
C GLU A 291 -14.08 6.41 -11.23
N ALA A 292 -14.09 7.08 -10.07
CA ALA A 292 -14.72 6.60 -8.85
C ALA A 292 -15.41 7.68 -8.00
N GLY A 293 -15.48 8.93 -8.47
CA GLY A 293 -16.13 10.03 -7.73
C GLY A 293 -17.60 9.73 -7.41
N ASP A 294 -18.33 9.15 -8.37
CA ASP A 294 -19.72 8.70 -8.20
C ASP A 294 -19.88 7.70 -7.05
N ILE A 295 -18.90 6.83 -6.84
CA ILE A 295 -18.94 5.84 -5.75
C ILE A 295 -18.78 6.54 -4.41
N PHE A 296 -17.82 7.48 -4.31
CA PHE A 296 -17.57 8.24 -3.07
C PHE A 296 -18.74 9.15 -2.70
N ASP A 297 -19.37 9.81 -3.67
CA ASP A 297 -20.53 10.67 -3.45
C ASP A 297 -21.72 9.89 -2.87
N ASN A 298 -21.85 8.61 -3.26
CA ASN A 298 -22.91 7.71 -2.79
C ASN A 298 -22.46 6.72 -1.69
N TRP A 299 -21.28 6.91 -1.11
CA TRP A 299 -20.76 6.07 -0.04
C TRP A 299 -21.24 6.58 1.32
N GLN A 300 -22.29 5.97 1.84
CA GLN A 300 -22.81 6.25 3.18
C GLN A 300 -21.79 5.81 4.25
N ALA A 301 -21.58 6.68 5.24
CA ALA A 301 -20.64 6.46 6.35
C ALA A 301 -21.09 5.34 7.28
#